data_AF-A0A849DYV7-F1
#
_entry.id   AF-A0A849DYV7-F1
#
_cell.length_a   1.000
_cell.length_b   1.000
_cell.length_c   1.000
_cell.angle_alpha   90.00
_cell.angle_beta   90.00
_cell.angle_gamma   90.00
#
_symmetry.space_group_name_H-M   'P 1'
#
loop_
_entity.id
_entity.type
_entity.pdbx_description
1 polymer ?
#
loop_
_entity_poly.entity_id
_entity_poly.type
_entity_poly.pdbx_seq_one_letter_code
_entity_poly.pdbx_strand_id
1 'polypeptide(L)'
;LLKGNIVVKKAYCDWARYKEFKPSMHEASFELIEIPHVRMSGKNSADIRMVVDALDLCYTKEHVDTFVIISGDSDFSPLVSKLRENNKAVIGVGVKNSTSDLLIANCDEFIYYDDLVQEKKPRKRPAAAKPAAKKTTKTTKAKNEKTADDKPLEACELVVETYEALLQERGEEERIWGSMIKQTLKRRKPGFNESYYGYRSFGELLQDAEKRGLVKLQRDDKSGGFIVSA
;
A
#
# COMPACT_ATOMS: atom_id res chain seq x y z
N LEU A 1 12.52 17.23 -2.22
CA LEU A 1 11.67 16.12 -1.75
C LEU A 1 10.68 15.80 -2.87
N LEU A 2 10.73 14.61 -3.46
CA LEU A 2 9.99 14.27 -4.69
C LEU A 2 8.46 14.14 -4.50
N LYS A 3 7.96 14.04 -3.26
CA LYS A 3 6.53 13.94 -2.92
C LYS A 3 6.00 15.14 -2.09
N GLY A 4 6.65 16.30 -2.20
CA GLY A 4 6.26 17.51 -1.46
C GLY A 4 6.94 17.67 -0.09
N ASN A 5 6.56 18.72 0.62
CA ASN A 5 7.14 19.10 1.92
C ASN A 5 6.24 18.63 3.06
N ILE A 6 6.86 18.14 4.15
CA ILE A 6 6.09 17.74 5.34
C ILE A 6 5.79 18.99 6.16
N VAL A 7 4.52 19.38 6.20
CA VAL A 7 4.07 20.59 6.90
C VAL A 7 3.72 20.31 8.37
N VAL A 8 3.12 19.15 8.65
CA VAL A 8 2.66 18.78 9.99
C VAL A 8 3.02 17.33 10.27
N LYS A 9 3.50 17.06 11.49
CA LYS A 9 3.77 15.71 12.01
C LYS A 9 3.19 15.63 13.42
N LYS A 10 2.15 14.82 13.62
CA LYS A 10 1.52 14.59 14.92
C LYS A 10 1.55 13.11 15.25
N ALA A 11 1.87 12.77 16.50
CA ALA A 11 1.84 11.41 17.00
C ALA A 11 0.97 11.34 18.26
N TYR A 12 -0.01 10.44 18.25
CA TYR A 12 -1.06 10.35 19.28
C TYR A 12 -0.81 9.10 20.11
N CYS A 13 -0.55 9.27 21.41
CA CYS A 13 -0.25 8.15 22.28
C CYS A 13 -0.41 8.51 23.75
N ASP A 14 -0.52 7.51 24.62
CA ASP A 14 -0.25 7.66 26.05
C ASP A 14 1.27 7.74 26.24
N TRP A 15 1.86 8.94 26.14
CA TRP A 15 3.30 9.05 26.20
C TRP A 15 3.84 8.92 27.62
N ALA A 16 3.00 8.94 28.65
CA ALA A 16 3.39 8.49 29.98
C ALA A 16 3.76 7.00 29.98
N ARG A 17 3.10 6.18 29.14
CA ARG A 17 3.44 4.76 28.95
C ARG A 17 4.62 4.53 28.01
N TYR A 18 4.79 5.39 27.00
CA TYR A 18 5.81 5.23 25.95
C TYR A 18 6.95 6.27 26.05
N LYS A 19 7.41 6.55 27.28
CA LYS A 19 8.43 7.59 27.56
C LYS A 19 9.75 7.38 26.80
N GLU A 20 10.14 6.11 26.63
CA GLU A 20 11.40 5.73 25.95
C GLU A 20 11.44 6.18 24.48
N PHE A 21 10.28 6.31 23.84
CA PHE A 21 10.17 6.72 22.43
C PHE A 21 10.06 8.24 22.24
N LYS A 22 9.85 9.02 23.32
CA LYS A 22 9.74 10.49 23.25
C LYS A 22 10.99 11.14 22.62
N PRO A 23 12.24 10.80 23.01
CA PRO A 23 13.42 11.45 22.45
C PRO A 23 13.51 11.30 20.93
N SER A 24 13.38 10.08 20.41
CA SER A 24 13.46 9.83 18.97
C SER A 24 12.31 10.50 18.18
N MET A 25 11.12 10.60 18.77
CA MET A 25 10.00 11.30 18.13
C MET A 25 10.21 12.81 18.10
N HIS A 26 10.78 13.38 19.17
CA HIS A 26 11.18 14.80 19.19
C HIS A 26 12.30 15.10 18.19
N GLU A 27 13.32 14.26 18.11
CA GLU A 27 14.40 14.37 17.11
C GLU A 27 13.84 14.34 15.67
N ALA A 28 12.80 13.53 15.43
CA ALA A 28 12.10 13.49 14.15
C ALA A 28 11.10 14.63 13.92
N SER A 29 11.01 15.59 14.85
CA SER A 29 10.12 16.76 14.84
C SER A 29 8.63 16.41 14.82
N PHE A 30 8.22 15.39 15.58
CA PHE A 30 6.80 15.12 15.83
C PHE A 30 6.26 15.97 17.00
N GLU A 31 5.09 16.54 16.79
CA GLU A 31 4.25 17.05 17.87
C GLU A 31 3.62 15.86 18.62
N LEU A 32 3.90 15.74 19.91
CA LEU A 32 3.45 14.62 20.73
C LEU A 32 2.12 14.98 21.39
N ILE A 33 1.03 14.36 20.92
CA ILE A 33 -0.31 14.55 21.47
C ILE A 33 -0.55 13.48 22.54
N GLU A 34 -0.71 13.92 23.79
CA GLU A 34 -0.98 13.03 24.92
C GLU A 34 -2.44 12.57 24.93
N ILE A 35 -2.64 11.25 24.93
CA ILE A 35 -3.94 10.59 25.05
C ILE A 35 -3.92 9.69 26.30
N PRO A 36 -4.27 10.22 27.49
CA PRO A 36 -4.21 9.46 28.72
C PRO A 36 -5.25 8.34 28.75
N HIS A 37 -4.82 7.12 29.07
CA HIS A 37 -5.75 6.01 29.29
C HIS A 37 -6.42 6.09 30.66
N VAL A 38 -7.54 6.82 30.75
CA VAL A 38 -8.39 6.83 31.96
C VAL A 38 -9.20 5.53 32.04
N ARG A 39 -9.15 4.88 33.23
CA ARG A 39 -9.46 3.45 33.50
C ARG A 39 -10.83 2.89 33.07
N MET A 40 -11.74 3.63 32.44
CA MET A 40 -13.06 3.09 32.04
C MET A 40 -13.49 3.29 30.58
N SER A 41 -12.91 4.20 29.79
CA SER A 41 -13.47 4.52 28.47
C SER A 41 -12.48 5.20 27.51
N GLY A 42 -11.22 4.75 27.47
CA GLY A 42 -10.16 5.36 26.65
C GLY A 42 -9.91 4.71 25.28
N LYS A 43 -10.65 3.66 24.92
CA LYS A 43 -10.26 2.79 23.78
C LYS A 43 -10.25 3.52 22.42
N ASN A 44 -11.16 4.47 22.20
CA ASN A 44 -11.28 5.20 20.93
C ASN A 44 -10.91 6.69 21.08
N SER A 45 -10.35 7.10 22.22
CA SER A 45 -10.03 8.52 22.46
C SER A 45 -8.93 9.01 21.53
N ALA A 46 -7.98 8.13 21.18
CA ALA A 46 -6.93 8.43 20.20
C ALA A 46 -7.54 8.63 18.81
N ASP A 47 -8.40 7.70 18.37
CA ASP A 47 -8.99 7.74 17.02
C ASP A 47 -9.88 8.97 16.84
N ILE A 48 -10.75 9.25 17.81
CA ILE A 48 -11.59 10.46 17.79
C ILE A 48 -10.73 11.71 17.73
N ARG A 49 -9.67 11.79 18.56
CA ARG A 49 -8.79 12.95 18.57
C ARG A 49 -8.04 13.11 17.24
N MET A 50 -7.57 12.02 16.65
CA MET A 50 -6.93 12.01 15.32
C MET A 50 -7.88 12.51 14.24
N VAL A 51 -9.14 12.06 14.24
CA VAL A 51 -10.16 12.49 13.27
C VAL A 51 -10.44 13.98 13.41
N VAL A 52 -10.64 14.48 14.63
CA VAL A 52 -10.91 15.90 14.89
C VAL A 52 -9.74 16.77 14.42
N ASP A 53 -8.51 16.43 14.81
CA ASP A 53 -7.32 17.19 14.41
C ASP A 53 -7.09 17.14 12.89
N ALA A 54 -7.35 16.01 12.23
CA ALA A 54 -7.19 15.88 10.78
C ALA A 54 -8.21 16.73 10.00
N LEU A 55 -9.47 16.75 10.45
CA LEU A 55 -10.51 17.59 9.84
C LEU A 55 -10.24 19.07 10.11
N ASP A 56 -9.82 19.45 11.31
CA ASP A 56 -9.41 20.81 11.62
C ASP A 56 -8.27 21.27 10.72
N LEU A 57 -7.24 20.45 10.53
CA LEU A 57 -6.14 20.74 9.58
C LEU A 57 -6.63 20.84 8.14
N CYS A 58 -7.57 20.00 7.73
CA CYS A 58 -8.14 20.02 6.38
C CYS A 58 -8.84 21.35 6.08
N TYR A 59 -9.55 21.93 7.06
CA TYR A 59 -10.31 23.16 6.89
C TYR A 59 -9.51 24.43 7.19
N THR A 60 -8.56 24.38 8.13
CA THR A 60 -7.79 25.57 8.54
C THR A 60 -6.53 25.77 7.70
N LYS A 61 -5.97 24.71 7.11
CA LYS A 61 -4.73 24.75 6.33
C LYS A 61 -4.97 24.26 4.91
N GLU A 62 -5.50 25.15 4.08
CA GLU A 62 -5.84 24.83 2.68
C GLU A 62 -4.64 24.31 1.86
N HIS A 63 -3.42 24.78 2.17
CA HIS A 63 -2.16 24.36 1.55
C HIS A 63 -1.69 22.94 1.90
N VAL A 64 -2.43 22.22 2.76
CA VAL A 64 -2.15 20.81 3.03
C VAL A 64 -2.96 19.99 2.04
N ASP A 65 -2.28 19.44 1.04
CA ASP A 65 -2.93 18.75 -0.08
C ASP A 65 -3.03 17.24 0.13
N THR A 66 -2.15 16.70 1.00
CA THR A 66 -1.98 15.27 1.23
C THR A 66 -1.97 14.96 2.72
N PHE A 67 -2.76 13.95 3.10
CA PHE A 67 -2.81 13.40 4.45
C PHE A 67 -2.21 12.00 4.46
N VAL A 68 -1.31 11.76 5.41
CA VAL A 68 -0.74 10.42 5.64
C VAL A 68 -1.30 9.88 6.95
N ILE A 69 -2.07 8.81 6.87
CA ILE A 69 -2.68 8.14 8.03
C ILE A 69 -1.91 6.86 8.29
N ILE A 70 -1.21 6.82 9.42
CA ILE A 70 -0.47 5.64 9.87
C ILE A 70 -1.36 4.87 10.84
N SER A 71 -2.20 3.98 10.30
CA SER A 71 -3.09 3.12 11.07
C SER A 71 -3.52 1.89 10.24
N GLY A 72 -3.77 0.78 10.94
CA GLY A 72 -4.41 -0.41 10.36
C GLY A 72 -5.93 -0.48 10.59
N ASP A 73 -6.49 0.45 11.37
CA ASP A 73 -7.89 0.41 11.81
C ASP A 73 -8.87 0.84 10.70
N SER A 74 -9.90 0.03 10.45
CA SER A 74 -10.96 0.35 9.51
C SER A 74 -11.82 1.54 9.93
N ASP A 75 -11.84 1.89 11.21
CA ASP A 75 -12.65 2.99 11.76
C ASP A 75 -12.26 4.36 11.20
N PHE A 76 -11.08 4.48 10.56
CA PHE A 76 -10.66 5.68 9.83
C PHE A 76 -11.28 5.83 8.43
N SER A 77 -12.01 4.83 7.92
CA SER A 77 -12.63 4.90 6.58
C SER A 77 -13.49 6.15 6.36
N PRO A 78 -14.37 6.58 7.31
CA PRO A 78 -15.14 7.82 7.16
C PRO A 78 -14.25 9.08 7.09
N LEU A 79 -13.13 9.12 7.82
CA LEU A 79 -12.16 10.22 7.73
C LEU A 79 -11.52 10.27 6.34
N VAL A 80 -11.10 9.12 5.80
CA VAL A 80 -10.53 9.05 4.45
C VAL A 80 -11.52 9.57 3.42
N SER A 81 -12.77 9.10 3.46
CA SER A 81 -13.82 9.59 2.57
C SER A 81 -14.01 11.10 2.70
N LYS A 82 -14.03 11.63 3.92
CA LYS A 82 -14.23 13.07 4.15
C LYS A 82 -13.06 13.91 3.65
N LEU A 83 -11.82 13.45 3.81
CA LEU A 83 -10.64 14.13 3.27
C LEU A 83 -10.68 14.15 1.73
N ARG A 84 -11.08 13.03 1.11
CA ARG A 84 -11.22 12.93 -0.35
C ARG A 84 -12.35 13.81 -0.87
N GLU A 85 -13.48 13.90 -0.16
CA GLU A 85 -14.56 14.86 -0.47
C GLU A 85 -14.05 16.31 -0.50
N ASN A 86 -13.04 16.64 0.32
CA ASN A 86 -12.40 17.96 0.35
C ASN A 86 -11.18 18.05 -0.60
N ASN A 87 -11.11 17.19 -1.61
CA ASN A 87 -10.05 17.15 -2.62
C ASN A 87 -8.64 17.00 -2.02
N LYS A 88 -8.51 16.24 -0.93
CA LYS A 88 -7.22 15.89 -0.33
C LYS A 88 -6.82 14.48 -0.72
N ALA A 89 -5.55 14.29 -1.09
CA ALA A 89 -4.99 12.97 -1.32
C ALA A 89 -4.75 12.27 0.02
N VAL A 90 -5.07 10.99 0.12
CA VAL A 90 -4.91 10.21 1.36
C VAL A 90 -4.00 9.01 1.14
N ILE A 91 -2.89 8.98 1.88
CA ILE A 91 -1.93 7.88 1.89
C ILE A 91 -2.13 7.10 3.20
N GLY A 92 -2.53 5.83 3.09
CA GLY A 92 -2.59 4.92 4.23
C GLY A 92 -1.26 4.22 4.45
N VAL A 93 -0.87 4.04 5.72
CA VAL A 93 0.28 3.22 6.10
C VAL A 93 -0.13 2.24 7.19
N GLY A 94 0.06 0.93 6.97
CA GLY A 94 -0.34 -0.09 7.93
C GLY A 94 0.40 -1.41 7.78
N VAL A 95 0.24 -2.31 8.76
CA VAL A 95 0.87 -3.64 8.78
C VAL A 95 0.01 -4.61 7.96
N LYS A 96 0.62 -5.43 7.12
CA LYS A 96 -0.10 -6.26 6.13
C LYS A 96 -1.12 -7.22 6.75
N ASN A 97 -0.83 -7.74 7.94
CA ASN A 97 -1.69 -8.70 8.65
C ASN A 97 -2.66 -8.04 9.65
N SER A 98 -2.64 -6.72 9.77
CA SER A 98 -3.44 -5.99 10.77
C SER A 98 -4.14 -4.77 10.18
N THR A 99 -4.17 -4.66 8.86
CA THR A 99 -4.86 -3.59 8.14
C THR A 99 -6.11 -4.16 7.49
N SER A 100 -7.24 -3.46 7.64
CA SER A 100 -8.49 -3.82 6.95
C SER A 100 -8.46 -3.49 5.46
N ASP A 101 -8.98 -4.40 4.63
CA ASP A 101 -9.15 -4.20 3.18
C ASP A 101 -10.03 -2.98 2.85
N LEU A 102 -10.97 -2.63 3.75
CA LEU A 102 -11.82 -1.44 3.60
C LEU A 102 -11.01 -0.14 3.66
N LEU A 103 -10.05 -0.04 4.59
CA LEU A 103 -9.18 1.13 4.70
C LEU A 103 -8.30 1.26 3.45
N ILE A 104 -7.74 0.14 2.99
CA ILE A 104 -6.86 0.08 1.81
C ILE A 104 -7.62 0.55 0.56
N ALA A 105 -8.86 0.10 0.37
CA ALA A 105 -9.67 0.46 -0.78
C ALA A 105 -10.09 1.95 -0.78
N ASN A 106 -10.24 2.56 0.39
CA ASN A 106 -10.66 3.95 0.52
C ASN A 106 -9.53 4.96 0.29
N CYS A 107 -8.27 4.57 0.55
CA CYS A 107 -7.09 5.42 0.35
C CYS A 107 -6.68 5.55 -1.13
N ASP A 108 -6.07 6.68 -1.48
CA ASP A 108 -5.55 6.92 -2.84
C ASP A 108 -4.24 6.16 -3.08
N GLU A 109 -3.38 6.09 -2.06
CA GLU A 109 -2.17 5.27 -2.01
C GLU A 109 -2.15 4.50 -0.67
N PHE A 110 -1.65 3.26 -0.67
CA PHE A 110 -1.45 2.49 0.56
C PHE A 110 -0.07 1.84 0.60
N ILE A 111 0.67 2.05 1.68
CA ILE A 111 2.03 1.57 1.89
C ILE A 111 2.04 0.59 3.07
N TYR A 112 2.57 -0.62 2.86
CA TYR A 112 2.71 -1.57 3.96
C TYR A 112 3.96 -1.29 4.76
N TYR A 113 3.81 -1.22 6.09
CA TYR A 113 4.94 -1.02 7.01
C TYR A 113 5.98 -2.14 6.89
N ASP A 114 5.54 -3.38 6.64
CA ASP A 114 6.42 -4.52 6.42
C ASP A 114 7.38 -4.31 5.24
N ASP A 115 6.94 -3.61 4.20
CA ASP A 115 7.76 -3.32 3.03
C ASP A 115 8.81 -2.25 3.37
N LEU A 116 8.46 -1.24 4.18
CA LEU A 116 9.38 -0.20 4.67
C LEU A 116 10.47 -0.75 5.62
N VAL A 117 10.15 -1.76 6.43
CA VAL A 117 11.10 -2.35 7.38
C VAL A 117 11.97 -3.43 6.75
N GLN A 118 11.46 -4.16 5.75
CA GLN A 118 12.24 -5.19 5.04
C GLN A 118 13.39 -4.61 4.21
N GLU A 119 13.35 -3.33 3.85
CA GLU A 119 14.49 -2.62 3.25
C GLU A 119 15.76 -2.66 4.11
N LYS A 120 15.64 -2.87 5.44
CA LYS A 120 16.80 -2.92 6.36
C LYS A 120 17.39 -4.32 6.58
N LYS A 121 16.79 -5.41 6.08
CA LYS A 121 17.38 -6.77 6.20
C LYS A 121 17.91 -7.23 4.85
N PRO A 122 19.22 -7.55 4.72
CA PRO A 122 19.72 -8.21 3.52
C PRO A 122 19.03 -9.57 3.42
N ARG A 123 18.15 -9.74 2.43
CA ARG A 123 17.46 -11.01 2.19
C ARG A 123 18.49 -12.08 1.84
N LYS A 124 18.84 -12.93 2.81
CA LYS A 124 19.46 -14.24 2.54
C LYS A 124 18.49 -15.03 1.66
N ARG A 125 18.95 -15.41 0.46
CA ARG A 125 18.27 -16.39 -0.42
C ARG A 125 17.99 -17.69 0.36
N PRO A 126 16.75 -18.19 0.42
CA PRO A 126 16.51 -19.57 0.77
C PRO A 126 16.74 -20.44 -0.47
N ALA A 127 17.65 -21.40 -0.33
CA ALA A 127 17.93 -22.45 -1.27
C ALA A 127 16.70 -23.36 -1.50
N ALA A 128 16.65 -23.94 -2.69
CA ALA A 128 15.61 -24.84 -3.16
C ALA A 128 15.40 -26.06 -2.25
N ALA A 129 14.14 -26.39 -1.96
CA ALA A 129 13.74 -27.71 -1.50
C ALA A 129 12.38 -28.12 -2.12
N LYS A 130 12.32 -29.38 -2.53
CA LYS A 130 11.30 -30.09 -3.33
C LYS A 130 9.94 -30.28 -2.60
N PRO A 131 8.86 -30.64 -3.34
CA PRO A 131 7.48 -30.51 -2.89
C PRO A 131 6.91 -31.77 -2.21
N ALA A 132 6.01 -31.59 -1.24
CA ALA A 132 5.17 -32.66 -0.69
C ALA A 132 3.70 -32.19 -0.47
N ALA A 133 2.81 -32.79 -1.27
CA ALA A 133 1.43 -33.22 -1.06
C ALA A 133 0.39 -32.41 -0.21
N LYS A 134 -0.61 -31.89 -0.96
CA LYS A 134 -2.09 -32.01 -0.83
C LYS A 134 -2.81 -31.92 0.54
N LYS A 135 -3.82 -31.02 0.59
CA LYS A 135 -5.26 -31.27 0.86
C LYS A 135 -6.07 -29.97 0.62
N THR A 136 -6.72 -29.81 -0.53
CA THR A 136 -8.17 -30.00 -0.80
C THR A 136 -9.14 -29.22 0.08
N THR A 137 -9.79 -28.20 -0.51
CA THR A 137 -11.25 -28.04 -0.43
C THR A 137 -11.77 -27.43 -1.73
N LYS A 138 -12.76 -28.11 -2.33
CA LYS A 138 -13.46 -27.77 -3.57
C LYS A 138 -14.71 -26.94 -3.24
N THR A 139 -15.01 -25.97 -4.10
CA THR A 139 -16.37 -25.56 -4.53
C THR A 139 -16.20 -24.72 -5.81
N THR A 140 -16.21 -25.33 -7.02
CA THR A 140 -17.32 -25.38 -8.02
C THR A 140 -17.96 -24.01 -8.33
N LYS A 141 -18.20 -23.53 -9.56
CA LYS A 141 -17.98 -23.80 -11.01
C LYS A 141 -18.37 -22.43 -11.66
N ALA A 142 -17.87 -21.92 -12.79
CA ALA A 142 -17.92 -22.46 -14.14
C ALA A 142 -17.22 -21.51 -15.16
N LYS A 143 -16.76 -22.09 -16.27
CA LYS A 143 -16.47 -21.51 -17.61
C LYS A 143 -15.32 -20.50 -17.76
N ASN A 144 -14.14 -20.99 -18.12
CA ASN A 144 -13.71 -20.98 -19.54
C ASN A 144 -12.44 -21.84 -19.72
N GLU A 145 -12.48 -22.70 -20.73
CA GLU A 145 -11.31 -23.44 -21.19
C GLU A 145 -10.37 -22.47 -21.92
N LYS A 146 -9.31 -22.07 -21.23
CA LYS A 146 -8.05 -21.61 -21.84
C LYS A 146 -6.95 -22.51 -21.28
N THR A 147 -6.02 -22.92 -22.12
CA THR A 147 -5.01 -23.92 -21.77
C THR A 147 -4.15 -23.44 -20.59
N ALA A 148 -3.51 -24.36 -19.87
CA ALA A 148 -2.69 -24.01 -18.70
C ALA A 148 -1.52 -23.05 -19.04
N ASP A 149 -1.16 -22.92 -20.32
CA ASP A 149 -0.15 -21.99 -20.84
C ASP A 149 -0.71 -20.61 -21.23
N ASP A 150 -2.03 -20.44 -21.36
CA ASP A 150 -2.65 -19.16 -21.76
C ASP A 150 -2.83 -18.20 -20.58
N LYS A 151 -2.99 -18.74 -19.35
CA LYS A 151 -3.23 -17.92 -18.15
C LYS A 151 -2.02 -17.06 -17.76
N PRO A 152 -0.77 -17.57 -17.81
CA PRO A 152 0.41 -16.75 -17.56
C PRO A 152 0.55 -15.61 -18.58
N LEU A 153 0.20 -15.85 -19.84
CA LEU A 153 0.24 -14.86 -20.92
C LEU A 153 -0.83 -13.79 -20.72
N GLU A 154 -2.07 -14.19 -20.43
CA GLU A 154 -3.20 -13.27 -20.16
C GLU A 154 -2.88 -12.33 -18.98
N ALA A 155 -2.19 -12.81 -17.95
CA ALA A 155 -1.76 -11.95 -16.84
C ALA A 155 -0.70 -10.93 -17.26
N CYS A 156 0.21 -11.31 -18.15
CA CYS A 156 1.23 -10.38 -18.68
C CYS A 156 0.60 -9.34 -19.59
N GLU A 157 -0.35 -9.72 -20.45
CA GLU A 157 -1.12 -8.80 -21.28
C GLU A 157 -1.86 -7.76 -20.43
N LEU A 158 -2.47 -8.19 -19.32
CA LEU A 158 -3.15 -7.28 -18.40
C LEU A 158 -2.19 -6.28 -17.74
N VAL A 159 -0.96 -6.69 -17.44
CA VAL A 159 0.08 -5.81 -16.91
C VAL A 159 0.48 -4.77 -17.96
N VAL A 160 0.67 -5.18 -19.22
CA VAL A 160 1.02 -4.30 -20.33
C VAL A 160 -0.11 -3.30 -20.62
N GLU A 161 -1.35 -3.77 -20.72
CA GLU A 161 -2.52 -2.90 -20.93
C GLU A 161 -2.65 -1.85 -19.82
N THR A 162 -2.41 -2.25 -18.58
CA THR A 162 -2.46 -1.34 -17.43
C THR A 162 -1.30 -0.35 -17.44
N TYR A 163 -0.12 -0.78 -17.90
CA TYR A 163 1.06 0.06 -18.04
C TYR A 163 0.87 1.12 -19.14
N GLU A 164 0.36 0.73 -20.31
CA GLU A 164 0.05 1.66 -21.41
C GLU A 164 -1.02 2.67 -21.01
N ALA A 165 -2.05 2.24 -20.30
CA ALA A 165 -3.06 3.14 -19.76
C ALA A 165 -2.46 4.16 -18.77
N LEU A 166 -1.51 3.75 -17.94
CA LEU A 166 -0.80 4.64 -17.02
C LEU A 166 0.11 5.64 -17.75
N LEU A 167 0.75 5.24 -18.86
CA LEU A 167 1.52 6.15 -19.71
C LEU A 167 0.64 7.22 -20.37
N GLN A 168 -0.53 6.84 -20.88
CA GLN A 168 -1.47 7.77 -21.50
C GLN A 168 -2.02 8.82 -20.51
N GLU A 169 -2.25 8.44 -19.25
CA GLU A 169 -2.78 9.37 -18.23
C GLU A 169 -1.71 10.29 -17.63
N ARG A 170 -0.46 9.83 -17.52
CA ARG A 170 0.60 10.54 -16.76
C ARG A 170 1.71 11.16 -17.60
N GLY A 171 1.76 10.86 -18.90
CA GLY A 171 2.82 11.33 -19.81
C GLY A 171 4.06 10.44 -19.77
N GLU A 172 4.76 10.34 -20.91
CA GLU A 172 5.85 9.40 -21.16
C GLU A 172 7.10 9.57 -20.26
N GLU A 173 7.21 10.67 -19.53
CA GLU A 173 8.39 11.00 -18.71
C GLU A 173 8.29 10.53 -17.24
N GLU A 174 7.10 10.12 -16.75
CA GLU A 174 6.95 9.67 -15.36
C GLU A 174 7.36 8.20 -15.17
N ARG A 175 8.18 7.96 -14.14
CA ARG A 175 8.59 6.60 -13.75
C ARG A 175 7.39 5.83 -13.19
N ILE A 176 6.99 4.76 -13.87
CA ILE A 176 5.88 3.91 -13.44
C ILE A 176 6.39 2.80 -12.53
N TRP A 177 5.86 2.74 -11.33
CA TRP A 177 6.20 1.72 -10.34
C TRP A 177 5.34 0.46 -10.53
N GLY A 178 5.91 -0.72 -10.37
CA GLY A 178 5.19 -2.00 -10.47
C GLY A 178 4.06 -2.11 -9.43
N SER A 179 4.21 -1.49 -8.26
CA SER A 179 3.13 -1.36 -7.27
C SER A 179 1.95 -0.55 -7.79
N MET A 180 2.22 0.51 -8.57
CA MET A 180 1.21 1.35 -9.20
C MET A 180 0.43 0.55 -10.26
N ILE A 181 1.14 -0.23 -11.09
CA ILE A 181 0.49 -1.12 -12.06
C ILE A 181 -0.41 -2.12 -11.35
N LYS A 182 0.07 -2.75 -10.27
CA LYS A 182 -0.74 -3.69 -9.48
C LYS A 182 -2.01 -3.03 -8.92
N GLN A 183 -1.92 -1.80 -8.42
CA GLN A 183 -3.06 -1.07 -7.87
C GLN A 183 -4.06 -0.69 -8.96
N THR A 184 -3.59 -0.13 -10.06
CA THR A 184 -4.45 0.23 -11.21
C THR A 184 -5.11 -1.02 -11.79
N LEU A 185 -4.39 -2.13 -11.86
CA LEU A 185 -4.91 -3.42 -12.34
C LEU A 185 -6.00 -3.96 -11.41
N LYS A 186 -5.82 -3.87 -10.09
CA LYS A 186 -6.86 -4.25 -9.11
C LYS A 186 -8.06 -3.30 -9.12
N ARG A 187 -7.88 -2.02 -9.42
CA ARG A 187 -8.98 -1.05 -9.59
C ARG A 187 -9.80 -1.35 -10.85
N ARG A 188 -9.13 -1.62 -11.98
CA ARG A 188 -9.79 -2.01 -13.25
C ARG A 188 -10.42 -3.41 -13.19
N LYS A 189 -9.76 -4.35 -12.51
CA LYS A 189 -10.22 -5.73 -12.32
C LYS A 189 -10.12 -6.14 -10.84
N PRO A 190 -11.18 -5.87 -10.04
CA PRO A 190 -11.22 -6.24 -8.62
C PRO A 190 -11.04 -7.73 -8.33
N GLY A 191 -11.31 -8.62 -9.30
CA GLY A 191 -11.08 -10.07 -9.20
C GLY A 191 -9.66 -10.53 -9.54
N PHE A 192 -8.74 -9.62 -9.85
CA PHE A 192 -7.37 -9.98 -10.24
C PHE A 192 -6.58 -10.57 -9.07
N ASN A 193 -6.09 -11.80 -9.25
CA ASN A 193 -5.28 -12.51 -8.29
C ASN A 193 -4.12 -13.22 -9.00
N GLU A 194 -2.88 -12.89 -8.63
CA GLU A 194 -1.67 -13.43 -9.24
C GLU A 194 -1.58 -14.96 -9.13
N SER A 195 -2.10 -15.53 -8.04
CA SER A 195 -2.15 -16.97 -7.82
C SER A 195 -3.12 -17.68 -8.77
N TYR A 196 -4.16 -17.00 -9.25
CA TYR A 196 -5.07 -17.55 -10.27
C TYR A 196 -4.35 -17.77 -11.61
N TYR A 197 -3.39 -16.90 -11.90
CA TYR A 197 -2.58 -16.92 -13.11
C TYR A 197 -1.28 -17.73 -12.97
N GLY A 198 -1.07 -18.39 -11.82
CA GLY A 198 0.09 -19.28 -11.59
C GLY A 198 1.30 -18.60 -10.94
N TYR A 199 1.21 -17.33 -10.55
CA TYR A 199 2.32 -16.58 -9.95
C TYR A 199 2.19 -16.52 -8.42
N ARG A 200 3.32 -16.67 -7.71
CA ARG A 200 3.38 -16.58 -6.24
C ARG A 200 3.40 -15.14 -5.76
N SER A 201 3.80 -14.21 -6.61
CA SER A 201 3.81 -12.77 -6.30
C SER A 201 3.70 -11.93 -7.56
N PHE A 202 3.27 -10.68 -7.41
CA PHE A 202 3.25 -9.72 -8.53
C PHE A 202 4.65 -9.45 -9.10
N GLY A 203 5.69 -9.52 -8.26
CA GLY A 203 7.07 -9.39 -8.73
C GLY A 203 7.47 -10.53 -9.67
N GLU A 204 6.96 -11.74 -9.44
CA GLU A 204 7.18 -12.89 -10.33
C GLU A 204 6.46 -12.71 -11.67
N LEU A 205 5.24 -12.17 -11.63
CA LEU A 205 4.48 -11.80 -12.83
C LEU A 205 5.21 -10.73 -13.66
N LEU A 206 5.71 -9.67 -13.00
CA LEU A 206 6.49 -8.64 -13.68
C LEU A 206 7.76 -9.23 -14.31
N GLN A 207 8.49 -10.06 -13.57
CA GLN A 207 9.70 -10.72 -14.07
C GLN A 207 9.40 -11.66 -15.25
N ASP A 208 8.23 -12.31 -15.27
CA ASP A 208 7.82 -13.13 -16.41
C ASP A 208 7.47 -12.25 -17.62
N ALA A 209 6.80 -11.12 -17.41
CA ALA A 209 6.56 -10.13 -18.46
C ALA A 209 7.87 -9.57 -19.04
N GLU A 210 8.89 -9.38 -18.21
CA GLU A 210 10.25 -8.98 -18.66
C GLU A 210 10.95 -10.08 -19.44
N LYS A 211 10.92 -11.33 -18.97
CA LYS A 211 11.48 -12.47 -19.70
C LYS A 211 10.83 -12.67 -21.07
N ARG A 212 9.56 -12.30 -21.21
CA ARG A 212 8.81 -12.32 -22.48
C ARG A 212 9.09 -11.10 -23.35
N GLY A 213 9.88 -10.13 -22.88
CA GLY A 213 10.24 -8.91 -23.62
C GLY A 213 9.10 -7.88 -23.74
N LEU A 214 8.07 -7.99 -22.90
CA LEU A 214 6.90 -7.10 -22.94
C LEU A 214 7.13 -5.79 -22.17
N VAL A 215 8.00 -5.82 -21.16
CA VAL A 215 8.39 -4.67 -20.34
C VAL A 215 9.85 -4.81 -19.90
N LYS A 216 10.54 -3.70 -19.66
CA LYS A 216 11.84 -3.67 -18.97
C LYS A 216 11.63 -3.33 -17.50
N LEU A 217 12.27 -4.09 -16.61
CA LEU A 217 12.23 -3.81 -15.18
C LEU A 217 13.56 -3.22 -14.73
N GLN A 218 13.52 -1.98 -14.27
CA GLN A 218 14.61 -1.43 -13.50
C GLN A 218 14.34 -1.69 -12.02
N ARG A 219 15.21 -2.48 -11.39
CA ARG A 219 15.14 -2.67 -9.95
C ARG A 219 15.60 -1.39 -9.27
N ASP A 220 14.76 -0.81 -8.43
CA ASP A 220 15.12 0.39 -7.69
C ASP A 220 15.72 -0.01 -6.35
N ASP A 221 17.02 0.24 -6.19
CA ASP A 221 17.78 -0.11 -4.99
C ASP A 221 17.32 0.67 -3.74
N LYS A 222 16.52 1.74 -3.91
CA LYS A 222 15.99 2.56 -2.81
C LYS A 222 14.63 2.09 -2.28
N SER A 223 13.83 1.38 -3.07
CA SER A 223 12.46 0.96 -2.70
C SER A 223 12.27 -0.57 -2.71
N GLY A 224 13.27 -1.33 -3.18
CA GLY A 224 13.19 -2.78 -3.36
C GLY A 224 12.14 -3.24 -4.37
N GLY A 225 11.44 -2.31 -5.03
CA GLY A 225 10.43 -2.53 -6.04
C GLY A 225 10.98 -2.58 -7.46
N PHE A 226 10.09 -2.82 -8.40
CA PHE A 226 10.40 -2.72 -9.83
C PHE A 226 9.82 -1.43 -10.37
N ILE A 227 10.66 -0.63 -11.03
CA ILE A 227 10.22 0.43 -11.95
C ILE A 227 10.05 -0.24 -13.31
N VAL A 228 8.91 -0.03 -13.93
CA VAL A 228 8.55 -0.61 -15.22
C VAL A 228 8.73 0.47 -16.28
N SER A 229 9.45 0.12 -17.33
CA SER A 229 9.70 0.94 -18.52
C SER A 229 9.43 0.08 -19.76
N ALA A 230 8.94 0.64 -20.86
CA ALA A 230 8.90 -0.05 -22.16
C ALA A 230 10.30 -0.18 -22.78
#